data_AF-C4J6K6-F1
#
_entry.id   AF-C4J6K6-F1
#
_cell.length_a   1.000
_cell.length_b   1.000
_cell.length_c   1.000
_cell.angle_alpha   90.00
_cell.angle_beta   90.00
_cell.angle_gamma   90.00
#
_symmetry.space_group_name_H-M   'P 1'
#
loop_
_entity.id
_entity.type
_entity.pdbx_description
1 polymer ?
#
loop_
_entity_poly.entity_id
_entity_poly.type
_entity_poly.pdbx_seq_one_letter_code
_entity_poly.pdbx_strand_id
1 'polypeptide(L)'
;MSDHRAKRPSDGAATVASPAAKRARDPPAPALPTNKEAPDMAPKTRIFCDILASRADDEELNAELDKADIRVSIADVEQVLRFSYAHPRAAAAFFRWAGYRYLGHEHSPYSWNLLVDILGKNRLFEPMWDTVKSMQSQQLLSLATFASIFSSLAATPGGSPLKAFMDMPRYGMTRDTPALNSLLSALCRANRLDDARAAIPVARAEAGTRPDADSYAILLEGSEAAADLRVAREVFDEMVQAIGFYPDNVPAYDSFLTTLVSSDSSTALPEAMEYLNVLSRHGCSPGEKFFRAALAAHLDARQLRGAMNLWDDFVGRRGLVPDMEMYNTMIKLQGSLGHAELIVGYLDDMISNGVFPDTNTYNVVLQLL
;
A
#
# COMPACT_ATOMS: atom_id res chain seq x y z
N MET A 1 -86.18 -30.34 3.64
CA MET A 1 -85.75 -30.54 2.24
C MET A 1 -84.53 -29.66 1.99
N SER A 2 -83.38 -30.33 1.91
CA SER A 2 -82.18 -29.99 1.14
C SER A 2 -81.33 -28.78 1.55
N ASP A 3 -80.23 -29.15 2.21
CA ASP A 3 -78.98 -28.47 2.52
C ASP A 3 -78.44 -27.43 1.52
N HIS A 4 -78.00 -26.32 2.10
CA HIS A 4 -77.05 -25.37 1.51
C HIS A 4 -75.66 -26.00 1.39
N ARG A 5 -75.19 -26.20 0.15
CA ARG A 5 -73.80 -26.53 -0.16
C ARG A 5 -73.14 -25.41 -0.97
N ALA A 6 -72.07 -24.89 -0.39
CA ALA A 6 -71.22 -23.83 -0.89
C ALA A 6 -70.65 -24.10 -2.30
N LYS A 7 -70.64 -23.04 -3.14
CA LYS A 7 -69.81 -22.97 -4.34
C LYS A 7 -68.63 -22.04 -4.07
N ARG A 8 -67.43 -22.62 -4.03
CA ARG A 8 -66.14 -21.91 -4.07
C ARG A 8 -65.96 -21.22 -5.44
N PRO A 9 -65.37 -20.02 -5.52
CA PRO A 9 -64.86 -19.48 -6.76
C PRO A 9 -63.51 -20.13 -7.12
N SER A 10 -63.28 -20.27 -8.42
CA SER A 10 -62.13 -20.86 -9.08
C SER A 10 -60.82 -20.13 -8.79
N ASP A 11 -59.83 -20.86 -8.30
CA ASP A 11 -58.43 -20.44 -8.25
C ASP A 11 -57.87 -20.32 -9.68
N GLY A 12 -57.61 -19.08 -10.11
CA GLY A 12 -56.78 -18.79 -11.27
C GLY A 12 -55.32 -19.06 -10.92
N ALA A 13 -54.79 -20.21 -11.33
CA ALA A 13 -53.38 -20.55 -11.23
C ALA A 13 -52.56 -19.68 -12.20
N ALA A 14 -52.08 -18.54 -11.70
CA ALA A 14 -51.00 -17.79 -12.34
C ALA A 14 -49.70 -18.58 -12.18
N THR A 15 -49.27 -19.24 -13.27
CA THR A 15 -47.96 -19.86 -13.41
C THR A 15 -46.90 -18.76 -13.48
N VAL A 16 -46.28 -18.45 -12.34
CA VAL A 16 -45.09 -17.59 -12.29
C VAL A 16 -43.91 -18.41 -12.81
N ALA A 17 -43.56 -18.20 -14.08
CA ALA A 17 -42.36 -18.75 -14.67
C ALA A 17 -41.12 -18.16 -13.97
N SER A 18 -40.33 -19.02 -13.34
CA SER A 18 -38.99 -18.67 -12.84
C SER A 18 -38.10 -18.20 -13.99
N PRO A 19 -37.40 -17.06 -13.89
CA PRO A 19 -36.40 -16.69 -14.88
C PRO A 19 -35.21 -17.64 -14.72
N ALA A 20 -34.94 -18.41 -15.78
CA ALA A 20 -33.75 -19.25 -15.90
C ALA A 20 -32.50 -18.40 -15.64
N ALA A 21 -31.78 -18.72 -14.56
CA ALA A 21 -30.49 -18.16 -14.25
C ALA A 21 -29.53 -18.44 -15.42
N LYS A 22 -29.20 -17.40 -16.19
CA LYS A 22 -28.07 -17.44 -17.12
C LYS A 22 -26.83 -17.75 -16.28
N ARG A 23 -26.30 -18.97 -16.39
CA ARG A 23 -24.95 -19.29 -15.93
C ARG A 23 -24.00 -18.27 -16.55
N ALA A 24 -23.47 -17.37 -15.73
CA ALA A 24 -22.35 -16.54 -16.13
C ALA A 24 -21.23 -17.49 -16.57
N ARG A 25 -20.78 -17.34 -17.82
CA ARG A 25 -19.54 -17.99 -18.27
C ARG A 25 -18.42 -17.45 -17.39
N ASP A 26 -17.57 -18.35 -16.90
CA ASP A 26 -16.33 -17.98 -16.22
C ASP A 26 -15.57 -16.97 -17.10
N PRO A 27 -14.97 -15.92 -16.51
CA PRO A 27 -14.14 -15.00 -17.27
C PRO A 27 -12.98 -15.77 -17.93
N PRO A 28 -12.54 -15.38 -19.13
CA PRO A 28 -11.38 -15.98 -19.77
C PRO A 28 -10.16 -15.87 -18.84
N ALA A 29 -9.30 -16.89 -18.86
CA ALA A 29 -8.07 -16.88 -18.09
C ALA A 29 -7.26 -15.61 -18.41
N PRO A 30 -6.63 -14.97 -17.41
CA PRO A 30 -5.78 -13.81 -17.67
C PRO A 30 -4.69 -14.22 -18.67
N ALA A 31 -4.67 -13.53 -19.82
CA ALA A 31 -3.70 -13.78 -20.88
C ALA A 31 -2.30 -13.36 -20.42
N LEU A 32 -1.27 -14.07 -20.90
CA LEU A 32 0.13 -13.71 -20.71
C LEU A 32 0.38 -12.25 -21.11
N PRO A 33 1.34 -11.57 -20.47
CA PRO A 33 1.74 -10.24 -20.89
C PRO A 33 2.15 -10.27 -22.36
N THR A 34 1.48 -9.46 -23.18
CA THR A 34 1.79 -9.40 -24.61
C THR A 34 3.19 -8.83 -24.83
N ASN A 35 3.75 -9.02 -26.03
CA ASN A 35 5.09 -8.55 -26.42
C ASN A 35 5.36 -7.03 -26.21
N LYS A 36 4.34 -6.26 -25.80
CA LYS A 36 4.41 -4.84 -25.41
C LYS A 36 4.72 -4.62 -23.91
N GLU A 37 4.50 -5.61 -23.05
CA GLU A 37 4.58 -5.49 -21.59
C GLU A 37 5.91 -5.99 -21.01
N ALA A 38 6.74 -6.70 -21.78
CA ALA A 38 8.07 -7.18 -21.37
C ALA A 38 9.06 -7.27 -22.57
N PRO A 39 9.56 -6.13 -23.09
CA PRO A 39 10.46 -6.10 -24.25
C PRO A 39 11.82 -6.80 -24.02
N ASP A 40 12.24 -6.99 -22.77
CA ASP A 40 13.54 -7.58 -22.38
C ASP A 40 13.47 -9.08 -22.00
N MET A 41 12.33 -9.74 -22.24
CA MET A 41 12.18 -11.16 -21.87
C MET A 41 13.09 -12.06 -22.72
N ALA A 42 14.00 -12.78 -22.08
CA ALA A 42 14.88 -13.71 -22.76
C ALA A 42 14.06 -14.77 -23.54
N PRO A 43 14.49 -15.19 -24.75
CA PRO A 43 13.73 -16.16 -25.56
C PRO A 43 13.41 -17.46 -24.83
N LYS A 44 14.32 -17.93 -23.96
CA LYS A 44 14.11 -19.12 -23.12
C LYS A 44 12.98 -18.93 -22.10
N THR A 45 12.93 -17.78 -21.44
CA THR A 45 11.89 -17.44 -20.46
C THR A 45 10.52 -17.44 -21.11
N ARG A 46 10.41 -16.91 -22.34
CA ARG A 46 9.16 -16.90 -23.10
C ARG A 46 8.64 -18.30 -23.41
N ILE A 47 9.52 -19.19 -23.87
CA ILE A 47 9.16 -20.59 -24.15
C ILE A 47 8.58 -21.26 -22.90
N PHE A 48 9.25 -21.09 -21.75
CA PHE A 48 8.74 -21.63 -20.49
C PHE A 48 7.39 -21.00 -20.10
N CYS A 49 7.24 -19.67 -20.18
CA CYS A 49 5.96 -19.02 -19.89
C CYS A 49 4.81 -19.52 -20.80
N ASP A 50 5.08 -19.75 -22.08
CA ASP A 50 4.11 -20.31 -23.03
C ASP A 50 3.72 -21.75 -22.65
N ILE A 51 4.69 -22.58 -22.24
CA ILE A 51 4.45 -23.94 -21.72
C ILE A 51 3.61 -23.89 -20.43
N LEU A 52 3.94 -23.00 -19.50
CA LEU A 52 3.22 -22.84 -18.22
C LEU A 52 1.79 -22.30 -18.40
N ALA A 53 1.52 -21.59 -19.50
CA ALA A 53 0.19 -21.11 -19.84
C ALA A 53 -0.71 -22.18 -20.46
N SER A 54 -0.13 -23.32 -20.88
CA SER A 54 -0.92 -24.45 -21.36
C SER A 54 -1.77 -25.03 -20.21
N ARG A 55 -3.03 -25.38 -20.48
CA ARG A 55 -3.93 -26.00 -19.49
C ARG A 55 -3.67 -27.50 -19.36
N ALA A 56 -2.42 -27.84 -19.04
CA ALA A 56 -1.95 -29.20 -18.82
C ALA A 56 -2.00 -29.57 -17.31
N ASP A 57 -2.12 -30.85 -16.99
CA ASP A 57 -1.86 -31.34 -15.63
C ASP A 57 -0.34 -31.38 -15.34
N ASP A 58 0.04 -31.68 -14.09
CA ASP A 58 1.45 -31.66 -13.68
C ASP A 58 2.31 -32.68 -14.45
N GLU A 59 1.75 -33.81 -14.92
CA GLU A 59 2.47 -34.84 -15.67
C GLU A 59 2.70 -34.42 -17.13
N GLU A 60 1.65 -33.93 -17.79
CA GLU A 60 1.72 -33.40 -19.14
C GLU A 60 2.66 -32.18 -19.22
N LEU A 61 2.58 -31.29 -18.21
CA LEU A 61 3.46 -30.13 -18.11
C LEU A 61 4.93 -30.55 -18.02
N ASN A 62 5.26 -31.53 -17.17
CA ASN A 62 6.64 -32.04 -17.05
C ASN A 62 7.11 -32.68 -18.36
N ALA A 63 6.23 -33.40 -19.07
CA ALA A 63 6.57 -33.99 -20.37
C ALA A 63 6.86 -32.91 -21.43
N GLU A 64 6.10 -31.81 -21.47
CA GLU A 64 6.37 -30.68 -22.37
C GLU A 64 7.66 -29.94 -22.00
N LEU A 65 7.95 -29.78 -20.70
CA LEU A 65 9.21 -29.20 -20.21
C LEU A 65 10.41 -30.09 -20.59
N ASP A 66 10.29 -31.41 -20.50
CA ASP A 66 11.32 -32.36 -20.92
C ASP A 66 11.52 -32.35 -22.44
N LYS A 67 10.43 -32.28 -23.23
CA LYS A 67 10.50 -32.17 -24.69
C LYS A 67 11.18 -30.89 -25.17
N ALA A 68 11.10 -29.82 -24.41
CA ALA A 68 11.77 -28.56 -24.75
C ALA A 68 13.30 -28.70 -24.77
N ASP A 69 13.88 -29.63 -23.99
CA ASP A 69 15.32 -29.90 -23.89
C ASP A 69 16.18 -28.64 -23.64
N ILE A 70 15.64 -27.71 -22.83
CA ILE A 70 16.32 -26.46 -22.49
C ILE A 70 16.96 -26.60 -21.10
N ARG A 71 18.28 -26.40 -21.01
CA ARG A 71 18.98 -26.28 -19.72
C ARG A 71 18.52 -25.06 -18.94
N VAL A 72 18.20 -25.25 -17.67
CA VAL A 72 17.72 -24.21 -16.75
C VAL A 72 18.75 -23.89 -15.68
N SER A 73 19.07 -22.61 -15.52
CA SER A 73 19.85 -22.08 -14.40
C SER A 73 18.92 -21.47 -13.34
N ILE A 74 19.48 -21.15 -12.15
CA ILE A 74 18.74 -20.44 -11.08
C ILE A 74 18.16 -19.11 -11.59
N ALA A 75 18.93 -18.34 -12.36
CA ALA A 75 18.48 -17.06 -12.91
C ALA A 75 17.30 -17.23 -13.90
N ASP A 76 17.30 -18.32 -14.66
CA ASP A 76 16.17 -18.66 -15.55
C ASP A 76 14.91 -18.98 -14.73
N VAL A 77 15.05 -19.72 -13.61
CA VAL A 77 13.92 -19.98 -12.71
C VAL A 77 13.33 -18.69 -12.16
N GLU A 78 14.18 -17.78 -11.68
CA GLU A 78 13.75 -16.48 -11.14
C GLU A 78 13.02 -15.63 -12.18
N GLN A 79 13.54 -15.59 -13.42
CA GLN A 79 12.89 -14.92 -14.54
C GLN A 79 11.52 -15.52 -14.84
N VAL A 80 11.42 -16.85 -15.01
CA VAL A 80 10.15 -17.51 -15.33
C VAL A 80 9.12 -17.30 -14.23
N LEU A 81 9.50 -17.45 -12.95
CA LEU A 81 8.59 -17.22 -11.83
C LEU A 81 8.05 -15.79 -11.81
N ARG A 82 8.89 -14.78 -12.06
CA ARG A 82 8.46 -13.36 -12.12
C ARG A 82 7.31 -13.11 -13.11
N PHE A 83 7.26 -13.86 -14.20
CA PHE A 83 6.22 -13.72 -15.23
C PHE A 83 5.07 -14.73 -15.11
N SER A 84 5.10 -15.62 -14.12
CA SER A 84 4.16 -16.75 -14.00
C SER A 84 3.08 -16.56 -12.93
N TYR A 85 2.82 -15.33 -12.48
CA TYR A 85 1.78 -15.04 -11.47
C TYR A 85 0.37 -15.45 -11.89
N ALA A 86 0.10 -15.51 -13.21
CA ALA A 86 -1.18 -15.96 -13.76
C ALA A 86 -1.39 -17.49 -13.68
N HIS A 87 -0.30 -18.26 -13.51
CA HIS A 87 -0.29 -19.73 -13.56
C HIS A 87 0.41 -20.34 -12.34
N PRO A 88 -0.11 -20.13 -11.11
CA PRO A 88 0.61 -20.44 -9.87
C PRO A 88 0.89 -21.94 -9.66
N ARG A 89 0.01 -22.84 -10.12
CA ARG A 89 0.23 -24.30 -10.04
C ARG A 89 1.32 -24.74 -11.01
N ALA A 90 1.27 -24.28 -12.25
CA ALA A 90 2.29 -24.55 -13.26
C ALA A 90 3.65 -23.97 -12.86
N ALA A 91 3.67 -22.78 -12.25
CA ALA A 91 4.88 -22.17 -11.70
C ALA A 91 5.50 -23.04 -10.58
N ALA A 92 4.69 -23.58 -9.68
CA ALA A 92 5.15 -24.51 -8.64
C ALA A 92 5.66 -25.83 -9.22
N ALA A 93 4.99 -26.37 -10.24
CA ALA A 93 5.43 -27.57 -10.93
C ALA A 93 6.76 -27.36 -11.67
N PHE A 94 6.89 -26.26 -12.41
CA PHE A 94 8.13 -25.84 -13.06
C PHE A 94 9.28 -25.67 -12.05
N PHE A 95 9.02 -25.04 -10.90
CA PHE A 95 10.02 -24.91 -9.83
C PHE A 95 10.52 -26.28 -9.37
N ARG A 96 9.61 -27.22 -9.07
CA ARG A 96 9.99 -28.60 -8.67
C ARG A 96 10.75 -29.34 -9.76
N TRP A 97 10.30 -29.22 -11.01
CA TRP A 97 10.94 -29.84 -12.17
C TRP A 97 12.36 -29.33 -12.38
N ALA A 98 12.57 -28.01 -12.37
CA ALA A 98 13.89 -27.40 -12.52
C ALA A 98 14.82 -27.81 -11.37
N GLY A 99 14.28 -27.88 -10.15
CA GLY A 99 14.96 -28.38 -8.97
C GLY A 99 15.47 -29.82 -9.15
N TYR A 100 14.59 -30.74 -9.52
CA TYR A 100 14.93 -32.15 -9.71
C TYR A 100 15.88 -32.39 -10.88
N ARG A 101 15.65 -31.73 -12.02
CA ARG A 101 16.32 -32.04 -13.29
C ARG A 101 17.68 -31.38 -13.47
N TYR A 102 17.86 -30.15 -12.96
CA TYR A 102 19.02 -29.32 -13.26
C TYR A 102 19.73 -28.76 -12.02
N LEU A 103 19.01 -28.50 -10.93
CA LEU A 103 19.54 -27.75 -9.79
C LEU A 103 19.83 -28.62 -8.55
N GLY A 104 19.57 -29.92 -8.59
CA GLY A 104 19.81 -30.80 -7.44
C GLY A 104 19.01 -30.41 -6.19
N HIS A 105 17.83 -29.83 -6.37
CA HIS A 105 16.99 -29.22 -5.33
C HIS A 105 17.59 -27.99 -4.61
N GLU A 106 18.67 -27.41 -5.15
CA GLU A 106 19.28 -26.18 -4.64
C GLU A 106 18.78 -24.96 -5.41
N HIS A 107 17.72 -24.34 -4.88
CA HIS A 107 17.17 -23.08 -5.37
C HIS A 107 17.68 -21.90 -4.54
N SER A 108 17.74 -20.70 -5.14
CA SER A 108 18.08 -19.49 -4.40
C SER A 108 16.97 -19.11 -3.40
N PRO A 109 17.30 -18.46 -2.27
CA PRO A 109 16.30 -17.90 -1.35
C PRO A 109 15.30 -16.97 -2.06
N TYR A 110 15.78 -16.24 -3.07
CA TYR A 110 14.96 -15.34 -3.86
C TYR A 110 13.92 -16.09 -4.72
N SER A 111 14.31 -17.17 -5.40
CA SER A 111 13.36 -18.00 -6.17
C SER A 111 12.31 -18.67 -5.29
N TRP A 112 12.68 -19.11 -4.08
CA TRP A 112 11.73 -19.60 -3.08
C TRP A 112 10.76 -18.50 -2.64
N ASN A 113 11.25 -17.29 -2.34
CA ASN A 113 10.40 -16.16 -1.97
C ASN A 113 9.43 -15.78 -3.10
N LEU A 114 9.85 -15.81 -4.36
CA LEU A 114 8.97 -15.62 -5.51
C LEU A 114 7.85 -16.67 -5.55
N LEU A 115 8.17 -17.94 -5.29
CA LEU A 115 7.17 -19.00 -5.25
C LEU A 115 6.16 -18.79 -4.11
N VAL A 116 6.63 -18.43 -2.91
CA VAL A 116 5.75 -18.07 -1.78
C VAL A 116 4.83 -16.90 -2.15
N ASP A 117 5.36 -15.85 -2.79
CA ASP A 117 4.58 -14.67 -3.20
C ASP A 117 3.54 -15.01 -4.27
N ILE A 118 3.90 -15.81 -5.29
CA ILE A 118 2.99 -16.29 -6.35
C ILE A 118 1.84 -17.09 -5.74
N LEU A 119 2.14 -18.07 -4.90
CA LEU A 119 1.12 -18.92 -4.26
C LEU A 119 0.23 -18.08 -3.33
N GLY A 120 0.83 -17.17 -2.56
CA GLY A 120 0.14 -16.28 -1.65
C GLY A 120 -0.82 -15.32 -2.37
N LYS A 121 -0.36 -14.60 -3.40
CA LYS A 121 -1.22 -13.66 -4.15
C LYS A 121 -2.38 -14.37 -4.85
N ASN A 122 -2.21 -15.64 -5.20
CA ASN A 122 -3.25 -16.50 -5.78
C ASN A 122 -4.06 -17.28 -4.74
N ARG A 123 -3.91 -17.00 -3.44
CA ARG A 123 -4.66 -17.60 -2.33
C ARG A 123 -4.51 -19.12 -2.22
N LEU A 124 -3.42 -19.68 -2.74
CA LEU A 124 -3.05 -21.09 -2.60
C LEU A 124 -2.28 -21.31 -1.29
N PHE A 125 -2.97 -21.12 -0.16
CA PHE A 125 -2.33 -21.09 1.15
C PHE A 125 -1.74 -22.43 1.60
N GLU A 126 -2.39 -23.55 1.30
CA GLU A 126 -1.84 -24.88 1.64
C GLU A 126 -0.49 -25.12 0.94
N PRO A 127 -0.37 -25.02 -0.40
CA PRO A 127 0.92 -25.08 -1.08
C PRO A 127 1.93 -24.03 -0.62
N MET A 128 1.46 -22.81 -0.30
CA MET A 128 2.33 -21.74 0.20
C MET A 128 2.97 -22.15 1.54
N TRP A 129 2.20 -22.67 2.49
CA TRP A 129 2.73 -23.10 3.78
C TRP A 129 3.63 -24.34 3.67
N ASP A 130 3.36 -25.25 2.72
CA ASP A 130 4.25 -26.38 2.44
C ASP A 130 5.59 -25.92 1.83
N THR A 131 5.56 -24.87 1.00
CA THR A 131 6.74 -24.18 0.49
C THR A 131 7.54 -23.56 1.65
N VAL A 132 6.88 -22.88 2.59
CA VAL A 132 7.51 -22.29 3.79
C VAL A 132 8.16 -23.37 4.67
N LYS A 133 7.51 -24.52 4.89
CA LYS A 133 8.10 -25.65 5.63
C LYS A 133 9.33 -26.22 4.93
N SER A 134 9.31 -26.28 3.60
CA SER A 134 10.47 -26.73 2.81
C SER A 134 11.63 -25.74 2.89
N MET A 135 11.35 -24.44 2.87
CA MET A 135 12.36 -23.41 3.12
C MET A 135 12.94 -23.47 4.54
N GLN A 136 12.11 -23.80 5.53
CA GLN A 136 12.54 -23.96 6.93
C GLN A 136 13.57 -25.08 7.07
N SER A 137 13.34 -26.25 6.46
CA SER A 137 14.28 -27.38 6.55
C SER A 137 15.62 -27.07 5.87
N GLN A 138 15.63 -26.16 4.89
CA GLN A 138 16.83 -25.65 4.22
C GLN A 138 17.42 -24.39 4.88
N GLN A 139 16.83 -23.87 5.97
CA GLN A 139 17.25 -22.64 6.65
C GLN A 139 17.28 -21.40 5.73
N LEU A 140 16.36 -21.32 4.77
CA LEU A 140 16.28 -20.22 3.79
C LEU A 140 15.23 -19.15 4.13
N LEU A 141 14.52 -19.31 5.25
CA LEU A 141 13.49 -18.35 5.67
C LEU A 141 14.09 -16.99 6.02
N SER A 142 13.39 -15.94 5.64
CA SER A 142 13.82 -14.56 5.85
C SER A 142 12.62 -13.66 6.17
N LEU A 143 12.91 -12.43 6.62
CA LEU A 143 11.89 -11.40 6.79
C LEU A 143 11.10 -11.17 5.49
N ALA A 144 11.77 -11.20 4.34
CA ALA A 144 11.13 -11.05 3.03
C ALA A 144 10.08 -12.14 2.78
N THR A 145 10.34 -13.38 3.21
CA THR A 145 9.38 -14.49 3.11
C THR A 145 8.10 -14.16 3.89
N PHE A 146 8.25 -13.71 5.15
CA PHE A 146 7.11 -13.36 6.00
C PHE A 146 6.40 -12.07 5.55
N ALA A 147 7.12 -11.10 4.98
CA ALA A 147 6.51 -9.91 4.39
C ALA A 147 5.57 -10.26 3.22
N SER A 148 5.96 -11.20 2.35
CA SER A 148 5.08 -11.73 1.29
C SER A 148 3.86 -12.46 1.88
N ILE A 149 4.05 -13.28 2.92
CA ILE A 149 2.95 -13.96 3.62
C ILE A 149 1.99 -12.94 4.24
N PHE A 150 2.49 -11.92 4.95
CA PHE A 150 1.66 -10.87 5.54
C PHE A 150 0.86 -10.13 4.47
N SER A 151 1.51 -9.76 3.36
CA SER A 151 0.84 -9.06 2.26
C SER A 151 -0.27 -9.90 1.62
N SER A 152 -0.02 -11.19 1.41
CA SER A 152 -1.01 -12.13 0.85
C SER A 152 -2.20 -12.35 1.80
N LEU A 153 -1.93 -12.58 3.09
CA LEU A 153 -2.96 -12.76 4.10
C LEU A 153 -3.75 -11.48 4.35
N ALA A 154 -3.11 -10.31 4.27
CA ALA A 154 -3.76 -9.02 4.49
C ALA A 154 -4.76 -8.74 3.38
N ALA A 155 -4.39 -8.99 2.12
CA ALA A 155 -5.23 -8.84 0.93
C ALA A 155 -6.36 -9.88 0.82
N THR A 156 -6.40 -10.88 1.69
CA THR A 156 -7.40 -11.94 1.67
C THR A 156 -8.47 -11.70 2.74
N PRO A 157 -9.77 -11.66 2.39
CA PRO A 157 -10.84 -11.57 3.37
C PRO A 157 -10.77 -12.70 4.39
N GLY A 158 -10.76 -12.35 5.68
CA GLY A 158 -10.61 -13.32 6.78
C GLY A 158 -9.20 -13.88 6.98
N GLY A 159 -8.22 -13.48 6.16
CA GLY A 159 -6.81 -13.81 6.39
C GLY A 159 -6.31 -13.14 7.67
N SER A 160 -5.42 -13.84 8.40
CA SER A 160 -4.88 -13.35 9.67
C SER A 160 -3.35 -13.16 9.60
N PRO A 161 -2.88 -12.00 9.08
CA PRO A 161 -1.46 -11.65 9.09
C PRO A 161 -0.88 -11.62 10.52
N LEU A 162 -1.65 -11.14 11.49
CA LEU A 162 -1.23 -11.10 12.89
C LEU A 162 -0.96 -12.50 13.45
N LYS A 163 -1.79 -13.50 13.11
CA LYS A 163 -1.52 -14.89 13.49
C LYS A 163 -0.23 -15.40 12.87
N ALA A 164 0.03 -15.10 11.59
CA ALA A 164 1.28 -15.47 10.95
C ALA A 164 2.50 -14.82 11.62
N PHE A 165 2.38 -13.57 12.06
CA PHE A 165 3.43 -12.88 12.83
C PHE A 165 3.66 -13.58 14.18
N MET A 166 2.60 -13.94 14.88
CA MET A 166 2.69 -14.66 16.16
C MET A 166 3.28 -16.06 16.01
N ASP A 167 3.05 -16.71 14.86
CA ASP A 167 3.58 -18.04 14.55
C ASP A 167 5.03 -18.01 14.02
N MET A 168 5.64 -16.84 13.75
CA MET A 168 7.03 -16.71 13.27
C MET A 168 8.06 -17.56 14.05
N PRO A 169 8.03 -17.61 15.41
CA PRO A 169 8.98 -18.43 16.16
C PRO A 169 8.88 -19.93 15.88
N ARG A 170 7.70 -20.45 15.48
CA ARG A 170 7.54 -21.86 15.07
C ARG A 170 8.34 -22.19 13.82
N TYR A 171 8.64 -21.17 13.01
CA TYR A 171 9.44 -21.26 11.81
C TYR A 171 10.89 -20.83 12.02
N GLY A 172 11.32 -20.61 13.27
CA GLY A 172 12.68 -20.16 13.60
C GLY A 172 12.95 -18.68 13.34
N MET A 173 11.90 -17.88 13.09
CA MET A 173 12.00 -16.45 12.81
C MET A 173 11.70 -15.61 14.06
N THR A 174 12.38 -14.47 14.18
CA THR A 174 12.19 -13.51 15.28
C THR A 174 11.00 -12.59 15.02
N ARG A 175 10.29 -12.24 16.10
CA ARG A 175 9.24 -11.19 16.10
C ARG A 175 9.88 -9.86 16.49
N ASP A 176 10.79 -9.36 15.68
CA ASP A 176 11.47 -8.08 15.91
C ASP A 176 10.68 -6.90 15.32
N THR A 177 11.15 -5.68 15.60
CA THR A 177 10.49 -4.45 15.15
C THR A 177 10.41 -4.35 13.62
N PRO A 178 11.44 -4.73 12.82
CA PRO A 178 11.30 -4.82 11.37
C PRO A 178 10.19 -5.78 10.89
N ALA A 179 9.98 -6.92 11.58
CA ALA A 179 8.86 -7.81 11.31
C ALA A 179 7.50 -7.19 11.63
N LEU A 180 7.40 -6.44 12.74
CA LEU A 180 6.20 -5.68 13.06
C LEU A 180 5.93 -4.60 11.99
N ASN A 181 6.93 -3.82 11.60
CA ASN A 181 6.79 -2.78 10.57
C ASN A 181 6.35 -3.38 9.22
N SER A 182 6.85 -4.56 8.86
CA SER A 182 6.42 -5.30 7.68
C SER A 182 4.95 -5.76 7.76
N LEU A 183 4.50 -6.22 8.93
CA LEU A 183 3.11 -6.58 9.20
C LEU A 183 2.18 -5.36 9.10
N LEU A 184 2.54 -4.25 9.75
CA LEU A 184 1.77 -3.01 9.75
C LEU A 184 1.63 -2.46 8.32
N SER A 185 2.74 -2.39 7.57
CA SER A 185 2.72 -1.97 6.16
C SER A 185 1.79 -2.84 5.32
N ALA A 186 1.80 -4.16 5.51
CA ALA A 186 0.93 -5.08 4.79
C ALA A 186 -0.57 -4.84 5.11
N LEU A 187 -0.91 -4.61 6.37
CA LEU A 187 -2.28 -4.34 6.80
C LEU A 187 -2.77 -2.98 6.30
N CYS A 188 -1.94 -1.92 6.39
CA CYS A 188 -2.26 -0.59 5.88
C CYS A 188 -2.50 -0.60 4.36
N ARG A 189 -1.62 -1.27 3.58
CA ARG A 189 -1.80 -1.42 2.12
C ARG A 189 -3.06 -2.20 1.73
N ALA A 190 -3.55 -3.06 2.61
CA ALA A 190 -4.82 -3.78 2.41
C ALA A 190 -6.04 -3.02 2.95
N ASN A 191 -5.89 -1.76 3.36
CA ASN A 191 -6.92 -0.93 3.99
C ASN A 191 -7.54 -1.57 5.25
N ARG A 192 -6.74 -2.31 6.03
CA ARG A 192 -7.14 -2.98 7.28
C ARG A 192 -6.57 -2.25 8.50
N LEU A 193 -6.86 -0.96 8.61
CA LEU A 193 -6.26 -0.08 9.61
C LEU A 193 -6.60 -0.47 11.06
N ASP A 194 -7.82 -0.93 11.33
CA ASP A 194 -8.19 -1.41 12.66
C ASP A 194 -7.36 -2.63 13.09
N ASP A 195 -7.09 -3.56 12.16
CA ASP A 195 -6.23 -4.71 12.42
C ASP A 195 -4.77 -4.29 12.61
N ALA A 196 -4.30 -3.31 11.84
CA ALA A 196 -2.95 -2.76 11.97
C ALA A 196 -2.76 -2.12 13.36
N ARG A 197 -3.72 -1.30 13.79
CA ARG A 197 -3.72 -0.70 15.13
C ARG A 197 -3.79 -1.76 16.22
N ALA A 198 -4.65 -2.76 16.08
CA ALA A 198 -4.78 -3.85 17.05
C ALA A 198 -3.51 -4.72 17.15
N ALA A 199 -2.66 -4.76 16.12
CA ALA A 199 -1.40 -5.48 16.15
C ALA A 199 -0.39 -4.87 17.13
N ILE A 200 -0.43 -3.56 17.40
CA ILE A 200 0.49 -2.87 18.31
C ILE A 200 0.43 -3.42 19.75
N PRO A 201 -0.73 -3.43 20.44
CA PRO A 201 -0.79 -3.94 21.82
C PRO A 201 -0.48 -5.44 21.88
N VAL A 202 -0.86 -6.22 20.86
CA VAL A 202 -0.57 -7.67 20.79
C VAL A 202 0.93 -7.91 20.65
N ALA A 203 1.60 -7.17 19.76
CA ALA A 203 3.05 -7.28 19.58
C ALA A 203 3.81 -6.88 20.86
N ARG A 204 3.36 -5.82 21.56
CA ARG A 204 3.95 -5.40 22.83
C ARG A 204 3.77 -6.43 23.94
N ALA A 205 2.54 -6.90 24.14
CA ALA A 205 2.18 -7.75 25.28
C ALA A 205 2.62 -9.21 25.09
N GLU A 206 2.43 -9.77 23.90
CA GLU A 206 2.60 -11.20 23.65
C GLU A 206 3.86 -11.54 22.85
N ALA A 207 4.36 -10.60 22.04
CA ALA A 207 5.60 -10.79 21.29
C ALA A 207 6.83 -10.20 21.96
N GLY A 208 6.65 -9.27 22.91
CA GLY A 208 7.75 -8.51 23.50
C GLY A 208 8.40 -7.54 22.50
N THR A 209 7.77 -7.34 21.34
CA THR A 209 8.24 -6.45 20.28
C THR A 209 7.85 -5.02 20.64
N ARG A 210 8.81 -4.11 20.63
CA ARG A 210 8.54 -2.69 20.90
C ARG A 210 8.35 -1.97 19.57
N PRO A 211 7.18 -1.34 19.33
CA PRO A 211 7.01 -0.42 18.22
C PRO A 211 8.00 0.73 18.34
N ASP A 212 8.50 1.21 17.21
CA ASP A 212 9.39 2.35 17.09
C ASP A 212 8.72 3.52 16.36
N ALA A 213 9.50 4.58 16.09
CA ALA A 213 9.02 5.73 15.34
C ALA A 213 8.44 5.34 13.97
N ASP A 214 9.11 4.41 13.27
CA ASP A 214 8.69 3.90 11.97
C ASP A 214 7.37 3.12 12.07
N SER A 215 7.15 2.33 13.13
CA SER A 215 5.87 1.65 13.36
C SER A 215 4.68 2.62 13.36
N TYR A 216 4.82 3.75 14.06
CA TYR A 216 3.77 4.76 14.16
C TYR A 216 3.66 5.60 12.88
N ALA A 217 4.79 5.92 12.22
CA ALA A 217 4.77 6.58 10.92
C ALA A 217 4.00 5.76 9.88
N ILE A 218 4.26 4.45 9.78
CA ILE A 218 3.53 3.54 8.88
C ILE A 218 2.02 3.55 9.13
N LEU A 219 1.61 3.54 10.41
CA LEU A 219 0.19 3.59 10.77
C LEU A 219 -0.46 4.92 10.38
N LEU A 220 0.22 6.04 10.63
CA LEU A 220 -0.28 7.38 10.32
C LEU A 220 -0.32 7.66 8.82
N GLU A 221 0.68 7.22 8.06
CA GLU A 221 0.65 7.22 6.59
C GLU A 221 -0.50 6.36 6.05
N GLY A 222 -0.72 5.19 6.67
CA GLY A 222 -1.87 4.34 6.34
C GLY A 222 -3.21 5.01 6.63
N SER A 223 -3.34 5.70 7.77
CA SER A 223 -4.53 6.48 8.13
C SER A 223 -4.76 7.63 7.17
N GLU A 224 -3.71 8.32 6.75
CA GLU A 224 -3.78 9.38 5.76
C GLU A 224 -4.28 8.85 4.41
N ALA A 225 -3.72 7.75 3.93
CA ALA A 225 -4.13 7.13 2.66
C ALA A 225 -5.60 6.67 2.66
N ALA A 226 -6.14 6.30 3.83
CA ALA A 226 -7.55 5.94 4.00
C ALA A 226 -8.46 7.13 4.36
N ALA A 227 -7.89 8.32 4.60
CA ALA A 227 -8.57 9.47 5.20
C ALA A 227 -9.29 9.15 6.52
N ASP A 228 -8.77 8.21 7.32
CA ASP A 228 -9.37 7.81 8.60
C ASP A 228 -8.82 8.64 9.75
N LEU A 229 -9.48 9.77 10.00
CA LEU A 229 -9.12 10.70 11.08
C LEU A 229 -9.23 10.07 12.48
N ARG A 230 -10.15 9.12 12.68
CA ARG A 230 -10.35 8.49 14.00
C ARG A 230 -9.12 7.66 14.35
N VAL A 231 -8.68 6.79 13.44
CA VAL A 231 -7.49 5.98 13.64
C VAL A 231 -6.25 6.87 13.75
N ALA A 232 -6.15 7.93 12.93
CA ALA A 232 -5.02 8.86 12.99
C ALA A 232 -4.83 9.48 14.40
N ARG A 233 -5.93 9.96 15.03
CA ARG A 233 -5.88 10.50 16.41
C ARG A 233 -5.50 9.44 17.43
N GLU A 234 -6.12 8.27 17.38
CA GLU A 234 -5.83 7.17 18.31
C GLU A 234 -4.36 6.73 18.23
N VAL A 235 -3.82 6.64 17.02
CA VAL A 235 -2.41 6.25 16.77
C VAL A 235 -1.46 7.35 17.22
N PHE A 236 -1.77 8.62 16.95
CA PHE A 236 -0.94 9.75 17.40
C PHE A 236 -0.87 9.83 18.94
N ASP A 237 -2.01 9.69 19.62
CA ASP A 237 -2.06 9.68 21.08
C ASP A 237 -1.28 8.50 21.66
N GLU A 238 -1.41 7.30 21.08
CA GLU A 238 -0.63 6.14 21.49
C GLU A 238 0.87 6.34 21.24
N MET A 239 1.28 6.92 20.10
CA MET A 239 2.67 7.24 19.79
C MET A 239 3.27 8.15 20.87
N VAL A 240 2.59 9.25 21.20
CA VAL A 240 3.04 10.20 22.22
C VAL A 240 3.14 9.53 23.59
N GLN A 241 2.21 8.62 23.94
CA GLN A 241 2.28 7.88 25.19
C GLN A 241 3.41 6.82 25.23
N ALA A 242 3.65 6.14 24.12
CA ALA A 242 4.56 5.00 24.06
C ALA A 242 6.03 5.41 23.87
N ILE A 243 6.28 6.37 22.99
CA ILE A 243 7.63 6.80 22.59
C ILE A 243 7.88 8.30 22.76
N GLY A 244 6.84 9.09 23.04
CA GLY A 244 6.96 10.54 23.24
C GLY A 244 7.05 11.34 21.94
N PHE A 245 7.50 12.59 22.07
CA PHE A 245 7.81 13.45 20.92
C PHE A 245 9.26 13.23 20.50
N TYR A 246 9.47 12.88 19.23
CA TYR A 246 10.78 12.61 18.66
C TYR A 246 10.98 13.46 17.40
N PRO A 247 11.90 14.45 17.41
CA PRO A 247 12.05 15.39 16.30
C PRO A 247 12.30 14.74 14.94
N ASP A 248 12.96 13.57 14.89
CA ASP A 248 13.25 12.91 13.61
C ASP A 248 12.02 12.15 13.04
N ASN A 249 10.93 12.00 13.79
CA ASN A 249 9.70 11.34 13.31
C ASN A 249 8.81 12.28 12.47
N VAL A 250 9.43 13.02 11.56
CA VAL A 250 8.76 13.96 10.66
C VAL A 250 7.63 13.29 9.86
N PRO A 251 7.78 12.07 9.30
CA PRO A 251 6.71 11.44 8.51
C PRO A 251 5.41 11.19 9.30
N ALA A 252 5.51 10.82 10.59
CA ALA A 252 4.35 10.65 11.46
C ALA A 252 3.59 11.98 11.65
N TYR A 253 4.31 13.05 11.98
CA TYR A 253 3.72 14.38 12.19
C TYR A 253 3.09 14.95 10.93
N ASP A 254 3.78 14.79 9.80
CA ASP A 254 3.34 15.23 8.49
C ASP A 254 2.06 14.50 8.06
N SER A 255 2.01 13.18 8.19
CA SER A 255 0.83 12.37 7.84
C SER A 255 -0.36 12.65 8.75
N PHE A 256 -0.14 12.75 10.06
CA PHE A 256 -1.19 13.06 11.03
C PHE A 256 -1.84 14.43 10.77
N LEU A 257 -1.02 15.47 10.64
CA LEU A 257 -1.51 16.82 10.43
C LEU A 257 -2.13 17.01 9.04
N THR A 258 -1.59 16.35 8.00
CA THR A 258 -2.21 16.36 6.68
C THR A 258 -3.59 15.70 6.71
N THR A 259 -3.72 14.55 7.39
CA THR A 259 -5.02 13.88 7.60
C THR A 259 -6.03 14.80 8.29
N LEU A 260 -5.59 15.56 9.31
CA LEU A 260 -6.43 16.54 10.01
C LEU A 260 -6.91 17.64 9.06
N VAL A 261 -6.00 18.29 8.34
CA VAL A 261 -6.31 19.43 7.45
C VAL A 261 -7.20 19.01 6.28
N SER A 262 -7.01 17.80 5.75
CA SER A 262 -7.80 17.28 4.63
C SER A 262 -9.18 16.76 5.03
N SER A 263 -9.56 16.81 6.31
CA SER A 263 -10.90 16.41 6.75
C SER A 263 -11.95 17.46 6.40
N ASP A 264 -13.17 17.02 6.08
CA ASP A 264 -14.31 17.90 5.70
C ASP A 264 -14.87 18.74 6.86
N SER A 265 -14.18 18.79 8.01
CA SER A 265 -14.62 19.54 9.18
C SER A 265 -14.25 21.02 9.08
N SER A 266 -15.17 21.91 9.44
CA SER A 266 -14.89 23.35 9.58
C SER A 266 -13.86 23.65 10.70
N THR A 267 -13.62 22.70 11.60
CA THR A 267 -12.61 22.82 12.67
C THR A 267 -11.26 22.20 12.32
N ALA A 268 -11.14 21.56 11.15
CA ALA A 268 -9.95 20.82 10.71
C ALA A 268 -8.67 21.65 10.79
N LEU A 269 -8.68 22.82 10.15
CA LEU A 269 -7.55 23.71 10.05
C LEU A 269 -7.18 24.35 11.41
N PRO A 270 -8.12 24.92 12.21
CA PRO A 270 -7.82 25.37 13.57
C PRO A 270 -7.20 24.29 14.46
N GLU A 271 -7.72 23.07 14.41
CA GLU A 271 -7.21 21.94 15.19
C GLU A 271 -5.79 21.54 14.76
N ALA A 272 -5.55 21.45 13.44
CA ALA A 272 -4.21 21.16 12.92
C ALA A 272 -3.19 22.23 13.36
N MET A 273 -3.58 23.51 13.39
CA MET A 273 -2.72 24.58 13.88
C MET A 273 -2.46 24.50 15.39
N GLU A 274 -3.40 23.99 16.19
CA GLU A 274 -3.19 23.71 17.60
C GLU A 274 -2.14 22.60 17.79
N TYR A 275 -2.28 21.50 17.06
CA TYR A 275 -1.28 20.42 17.08
C TYR A 275 0.09 20.88 16.57
N LEU A 276 0.16 21.72 15.52
CA LEU A 276 1.42 22.30 15.05
C LEU A 276 2.13 23.10 16.17
N ASN A 277 1.36 23.86 16.97
CA ASN A 277 1.90 24.57 18.12
C ASN A 277 2.40 23.61 19.22
N VAL A 278 1.70 22.50 19.47
CA VAL A 278 2.16 21.44 20.38
C VAL A 278 3.49 20.86 19.89
N LEU A 279 3.58 20.46 18.63
CA LEU A 279 4.83 19.95 18.04
C LEU A 279 5.98 20.94 18.19
N SER A 280 5.73 22.21 17.91
CA SER A 280 6.73 23.28 18.00
C SER A 280 7.28 23.46 19.43
N ARG A 281 6.42 23.34 20.45
CA ARG A 281 6.83 23.38 21.87
C ARG A 281 7.73 22.20 22.26
N HIS A 282 7.60 21.08 21.55
CA HIS A 282 8.43 19.90 21.73
C HIS A 282 9.62 19.84 20.75
N GLY A 283 9.89 20.92 20.01
CA GLY A 283 10.98 20.96 19.03
C GLY A 283 10.78 20.03 17.82
N CYS A 284 9.54 19.62 17.56
CA CYS A 284 9.16 18.77 16.45
C CYS A 284 8.54 19.61 15.32
N SER A 285 8.69 19.14 14.08
CA SER A 285 8.12 19.77 12.90
C SER A 285 7.53 18.72 11.97
N PRO A 286 6.36 18.98 11.36
CA PRO A 286 5.95 18.23 10.18
C PRO A 286 6.81 18.61 8.98
N GLY A 287 6.62 17.85 7.89
CA GLY A 287 7.28 18.06 6.61
C GLY A 287 6.56 19.10 5.74
N GLU A 288 7.12 19.31 4.55
CA GLU A 288 6.62 20.26 3.55
C GLU A 288 5.18 19.96 3.10
N LYS A 289 4.81 18.67 3.04
CA LYS A 289 3.50 18.22 2.57
C LYS A 289 2.35 18.80 3.40
N PHE A 290 2.46 18.75 4.73
CA PHE A 290 1.49 19.38 5.62
C PHE A 290 1.39 20.89 5.35
N PHE A 291 2.51 21.59 5.23
CA PHE A 291 2.49 23.05 5.01
C PHE A 291 1.83 23.41 3.68
N ARG A 292 2.09 22.65 2.62
CA ARG A 292 1.41 22.80 1.33
C ARG A 292 -0.11 22.62 1.48
N ALA A 293 -0.53 21.55 2.16
CA ALA A 293 -1.95 21.26 2.40
C ALA A 293 -2.64 22.34 3.26
N ALA A 294 -1.99 22.78 4.35
CA ALA A 294 -2.50 23.81 5.24
C ALA A 294 -2.57 25.19 4.56
N LEU A 295 -1.60 25.51 3.69
CA LEU A 295 -1.63 26.73 2.89
C LEU A 295 -2.82 26.74 1.93
N ALA A 296 -3.06 25.64 1.21
CA ALA A 296 -4.23 25.48 0.36
C ALA A 296 -5.54 25.63 1.15
N ALA A 297 -5.64 24.95 2.31
CA ALA A 297 -6.82 25.04 3.18
C ALA A 297 -7.10 26.46 3.69
N HIS A 298 -6.07 27.24 4.04
CA HIS A 298 -6.25 28.65 4.40
C HIS A 298 -6.81 29.48 3.25
N LEU A 299 -6.38 29.22 2.01
CA LEU A 299 -6.85 29.96 0.84
C LEU A 299 -8.29 29.61 0.47
N ASP A 300 -8.66 28.33 0.52
CA ASP A 300 -10.02 27.86 0.29
C ASP A 300 -10.97 28.45 1.34
N ALA A 301 -10.53 28.53 2.59
CA ALA A 301 -11.26 29.19 3.67
C ALA A 301 -11.22 30.73 3.63
N ARG A 302 -10.57 31.35 2.62
CA ARG A 302 -10.33 32.80 2.50
C ARG A 302 -9.63 33.43 3.71
N GLN A 303 -8.88 32.65 4.47
CA GLN A 303 -8.13 33.07 5.66
C GLN A 303 -6.73 33.56 5.30
N LEU A 304 -6.65 34.65 4.53
CA LEU A 304 -5.40 35.15 3.93
C LEU A 304 -4.30 35.47 4.96
N ARG A 305 -4.69 36.00 6.14
CA ARG A 305 -3.75 36.27 7.23
C ARG A 305 -3.16 34.98 7.83
N GLY A 306 -3.96 33.91 7.88
CA GLY A 306 -3.49 32.60 8.33
C GLY A 306 -2.44 32.04 7.37
N ALA A 307 -2.69 32.13 6.06
CA ALA A 307 -1.73 31.75 5.02
C ALA A 307 -0.38 32.49 5.15
N MET A 308 -0.41 33.81 5.34
CA MET A 308 0.82 34.60 5.52
C MET A 308 1.58 34.22 6.81
N ASN A 309 0.87 34.05 7.93
CA ASN A 309 1.51 33.62 9.18
C ASN A 309 2.14 32.21 9.05
N LEU A 310 1.48 31.31 8.33
CA LEU A 310 1.98 29.96 8.08
C LEU A 310 3.24 29.99 7.20
N TRP A 311 3.26 30.84 6.18
CA TRP A 311 4.43 31.07 5.34
C TRP A 311 5.62 31.61 6.15
N ASP A 312 5.39 32.61 7.00
CA ASP A 312 6.43 33.19 7.84
C ASP A 312 7.00 32.19 8.87
N ASP A 313 6.16 31.29 9.39
CA ASP A 313 6.62 30.18 10.24
C ASP A 313 7.47 29.19 9.44
N PHE A 314 7.00 28.80 8.25
CA PHE A 314 7.64 27.82 7.38
C PHE A 314 9.01 28.29 6.87
N VAL A 315 9.08 29.46 6.24
CA VAL A 315 10.32 30.01 5.67
C VAL A 315 11.16 30.69 6.74
N GLY A 316 10.56 31.61 7.51
CA GLY A 316 11.29 32.49 8.41
C GLY A 316 11.77 31.81 9.69
N ARG A 317 10.90 31.05 10.37
CA ARG A 317 11.24 30.44 11.67
C ARG A 317 11.87 29.07 11.54
N ARG A 318 11.37 28.24 10.63
CA ARG A 318 11.85 26.86 10.43
C ARG A 318 12.96 26.77 9.39
N GLY A 319 13.14 27.78 8.55
CA GLY A 319 14.17 27.78 7.51
C GLY A 319 13.93 26.71 6.44
N LEU A 320 12.67 26.31 6.23
CA LEU A 320 12.31 25.32 5.22
C LEU A 320 12.17 26.02 3.86
N VAL A 321 12.57 25.31 2.81
CA VAL A 321 12.52 25.83 1.44
C VAL A 321 11.17 25.45 0.82
N PRO A 322 10.35 26.42 0.37
CA PRO A 322 9.09 26.13 -0.30
C PRO A 322 9.33 25.52 -1.68
N ASP A 323 8.41 24.69 -2.14
CA ASP A 323 8.43 24.23 -3.53
C ASP A 323 7.79 25.25 -4.48
N MET A 324 7.87 24.93 -5.78
CA MET A 324 7.30 25.76 -6.84
C MET A 324 5.79 26.00 -6.66
N GLU A 325 5.04 25.02 -6.16
CA GLU A 325 3.60 25.13 -5.99
C GLU A 325 3.23 26.08 -4.85
N MET A 326 3.94 26.01 -3.72
CA MET A 326 3.78 26.89 -2.58
C MET A 326 4.14 28.34 -2.95
N TYR A 327 5.21 28.56 -3.72
CA TYR A 327 5.54 29.90 -4.25
C TYR A 327 4.47 30.44 -5.19
N ASN A 328 4.04 29.64 -6.17
CA ASN A 328 2.97 30.03 -7.09
C ASN A 328 1.67 30.39 -6.35
N THR A 329 1.39 29.67 -5.27
CA THR A 329 0.25 29.89 -4.38
C THR A 329 0.34 31.24 -3.67
N MET A 330 1.50 31.58 -3.11
CA MET A 330 1.73 32.89 -2.48
C MET A 330 1.73 34.05 -3.47
N ILE A 331 2.28 33.88 -4.68
CA ILE A 331 2.25 34.91 -5.73
C ILE A 331 0.80 35.23 -6.11
N LYS A 332 -0.04 34.20 -6.34
CA LYS A 332 -1.48 34.38 -6.60
C LYS A 332 -2.17 35.11 -5.45
N LEU A 333 -1.86 34.74 -4.21
CA LEU A 333 -2.38 35.40 -3.02
C LEU A 333 -2.03 36.89 -3.00
N GLN A 334 -0.75 37.25 -3.17
CA GLN A 334 -0.31 38.64 -3.12
C GLN A 334 -0.90 39.49 -4.25
N GLY A 335 -1.01 38.95 -5.46
CA GLY A 335 -1.68 39.66 -6.55
C GLY A 335 -3.17 39.87 -6.30
N SER A 336 -3.86 38.92 -5.68
CA SER A 336 -5.27 39.11 -5.28
C SER A 336 -5.45 40.20 -4.21
N LEU A 337 -4.40 40.49 -3.44
CA LEU A 337 -4.35 41.57 -2.46
C LEU A 337 -3.86 42.91 -3.05
N GLY A 338 -3.39 42.92 -4.30
CA GLY A 338 -2.84 44.09 -4.97
C GLY A 338 -1.41 44.46 -4.55
N HIS A 339 -0.70 43.56 -3.86
CA HIS A 339 0.68 43.78 -3.40
C HIS A 339 1.70 43.43 -4.49
N ALA A 340 1.65 44.14 -5.61
CA ALA A 340 2.49 43.90 -6.79
C ALA A 340 4.00 43.94 -6.46
N GLU A 341 4.40 44.80 -5.53
CA GLU A 341 5.77 44.93 -5.04
C GLU A 341 6.30 43.66 -4.38
N LEU A 342 5.44 42.88 -3.72
CA LEU A 342 5.84 41.63 -3.06
C LEU A 342 6.02 40.50 -4.06
N ILE A 343 5.28 40.51 -5.19
CA ILE A 343 5.34 39.45 -6.22
C ILE A 343 6.78 39.29 -6.74
N VAL A 344 7.48 40.39 -7.01
CA VAL A 344 8.87 40.35 -7.48
C VAL A 344 9.79 39.77 -6.39
N GLY A 345 9.56 40.13 -5.13
CA GLY A 345 10.29 39.56 -4.00
C GLY A 345 10.15 38.04 -3.89
N TYR A 346 8.95 37.48 -4.12
CA TYR A 346 8.76 36.03 -4.16
C TYR A 346 9.51 35.37 -5.33
N LEU A 347 9.58 36.01 -6.50
CA LEU A 347 10.35 35.49 -7.65
C LEU A 347 11.86 35.48 -7.38
N ASP A 348 12.38 36.54 -6.76
CA ASP A 348 13.78 36.62 -6.39
C ASP A 348 14.14 35.59 -5.30
N ASP A 349 13.24 35.37 -4.33
CA ASP A 349 13.39 34.37 -3.28
C ASP A 349 13.36 32.93 -3.84
N MET A 350 12.46 32.64 -4.80
CA MET A 350 12.44 31.35 -5.52
C MET A 350 13.82 31.02 -6.09
N ILE A 351 14.39 31.95 -6.87
CA ILE A 351 15.68 31.75 -7.54
C ILE A 351 16.80 31.60 -6.50
N SER A 352 16.77 32.40 -5.44
CA SER A 352 17.76 32.35 -4.36
C SER A 352 17.76 31.02 -3.61
N ASN A 353 16.58 30.38 -3.49
CA ASN A 353 16.42 29.07 -2.87
C ASN A 353 16.57 27.89 -3.85
N GLY A 354 16.96 28.15 -5.11
CA GLY A 354 17.18 27.12 -6.13
C GLY A 354 15.89 26.55 -6.74
N VAL A 355 14.76 27.24 -6.56
CA VAL A 355 13.47 26.91 -7.19
C VAL A 355 13.27 27.83 -8.39
N PHE A 356 13.06 27.25 -9.57
CA PHE A 356 12.98 28.05 -10.80
C PHE A 356 11.54 28.28 -11.23
N PRO A 357 11.12 29.53 -11.50
CA PRO A 357 9.82 29.84 -12.06
C PRO A 357 9.54 29.07 -13.37
N ASP A 358 8.32 28.59 -13.53
CA ASP A 358 7.88 27.91 -14.75
C ASP A 358 6.93 28.80 -15.59
N THR A 359 6.44 28.26 -16.71
CA THR A 359 5.48 28.96 -17.57
C THR A 359 4.24 29.40 -16.79
N ASN A 360 3.77 28.60 -15.83
CA ASN A 360 2.61 28.95 -15.00
C ASN A 360 2.94 30.10 -14.05
N THR A 361 4.11 30.12 -13.43
CA THR A 361 4.57 31.25 -12.59
C THR A 361 4.57 32.56 -13.37
N TYR A 362 5.20 32.60 -14.55
CA TYR A 362 5.26 33.82 -15.35
C TYR A 362 3.88 34.27 -15.86
N ASN A 363 3.02 33.33 -16.26
CA ASN A 363 1.64 33.66 -16.67
C ASN A 363 0.86 34.32 -15.52
N VAL A 364 1.00 33.80 -14.30
CA VAL A 364 0.37 34.38 -13.10
C VAL A 364 0.88 35.80 -12.86
N VAL A 365 2.20 36.00 -12.89
CA VAL A 365 2.83 37.32 -12.67
C VAL A 365 2.36 38.33 -13.72
N LEU A 366 2.34 37.95 -15.01
CA LEU A 366 1.90 38.82 -16.11
C LEU A 366 0.40 39.14 -16.08
N GLN A 367 -0.42 38.36 -15.38
CA GLN A 367 -1.84 38.67 -15.18
C GLN A 367 -2.08 39.64 -14.02
N LEU A 368 -1.13 39.73 -13.08
CA LEU A 368 -1.27 40.45 -11.81
C LEU A 368 -0.52 41.79 -11.80
N LEU A 369 0.50 41.94 -12.66
CA LEU A 369 1.19 43.19 -12.99
C LEU A 369 0.57 43.83 -14.23
#